data_AF-A0A2L2LB43-F1
#
_entry.id   AF-A0A2L2LB43-F1
#
_cell.length_a   1.000
_cell.length_b   1.000
_cell.length_c   1.000
_cell.angle_alpha   90.00
_cell.angle_beta   90.00
_cell.angle_gamma   90.00
#
_symmetry.space_group_name_H-M   'P 1'
#
loop_
_entity.id
_entity.type
_entity.pdbx_description
1 polymer ?
#
loop_
_entity_poly.entity_id
_entity_poly.type
_entity_poly.pdbx_seq_one_letter_code
_entity_poly.pdbx_strand_id
1 'polypeptide(L)' 'MQKVAIAVDKIRAAGKIVGTLATLEEMPHWRKRGVQFFYIHSDPFLRRGLAAVKEALA' A
#
# COMPACT_ATOMS: atom_id res chain seq x y z
N MET A 1 -10.43 5.52 4.94
CA MET A 1 -9.96 4.64 6.04
C MET A 1 -11.03 3.69 6.58
N GLN A 2 -12.18 4.16 7.09
CA GLN A 2 -13.12 3.33 7.87
C GLN A 2 -13.69 2.10 7.11
N LYS A 3 -13.99 2.24 5.82
CA LYS A 3 -14.44 1.10 4.98
C LYS A 3 -13.35 0.06 4.76
N VAL A 4 -12.11 0.49 4.57
CA VAL A 4 -10.94 -0.40 4.41
C VAL A 4 -10.71 -1.19 5.70
N ALA A 5 -10.81 -0.51 6.84
CA ALA A 5 -10.73 -1.13 8.16
C ALA A 5 -11.77 -2.24 8.37
N ILE A 6 -13.04 -1.98 8.01
CA ILE A 6 -14.11 -3.00 8.09
C ILE A 6 -13.79 -4.22 7.20
N ALA A 7 -13.27 -3.99 5.99
CA ALA A 7 -12.88 -5.07 5.10
C ALA A 7 -11.72 -5.90 5.67
N VAL A 8 -10.71 -5.23 6.21
CA VAL A 8 -9.57 -5.86 6.90
C VAL A 8 -10.05 -6.77 8.03
N ASP A 9 -10.92 -6.25 8.89
CA ASP A 9 -11.42 -6.99 10.04
C ASP A 9 -12.25 -8.22 9.60
N LYS A 10 -13.08 -8.10 8.55
CA LYS A 10 -13.86 -9.22 7.98
C LYS A 10 -12.99 -10.32 7.35
N ILE A 11 -11.99 -9.94 6.55
CA ILE A 11 -11.10 -10.91 5.87
C ILE A 11 -10.30 -11.69 6.92
N ARG A 12 -9.82 -11.00 7.96
CA ARG A 12 -9.10 -11.64 9.07
C ARG A 12 -10.01 -12.56 9.88
N ALA A 13 -11.23 -12.15 10.18
CA ALA A 13 -12.21 -13.00 10.87
C ALA A 13 -12.51 -14.29 10.09
N ALA A 14 -12.39 -14.27 8.76
CA ALA A 14 -12.50 -15.45 7.90
C ALA A 14 -11.23 -16.32 7.84
N GLY A 15 -10.19 -16.02 8.64
CA GLY A 15 -8.93 -16.76 8.67
C GLY A 15 -8.06 -16.58 7.42
N LYS A 16 -8.27 -15.50 6.64
CA LYS A 16 -7.52 -15.23 5.42
C LYS A 16 -6.44 -14.17 5.65
N ILE A 17 -5.36 -14.24 4.87
CA ILE A 17 -4.33 -13.22 4.83
C ILE A 17 -4.86 -12.02 4.05
N VAL A 18 -4.77 -10.82 4.63
CA VAL A 18 -5.30 -9.60 4.03
C VAL A 18 -4.20 -8.69 3.48
N GLY A 19 -4.50 -8.05 2.36
CA GLY A 19 -3.70 -6.99 1.75
C GLY A 19 -4.46 -5.68 1.60
N THR A 20 -3.74 -4.56 1.43
CA THR A 20 -4.37 -3.26 1.13
C THR A 20 -3.46 -2.36 0.29
N LEU A 21 -4.07 -1.40 -0.41
CA LEU A 21 -3.37 -0.27 -1.01
C LEU A 21 -3.02 0.73 0.08
N ALA A 22 -1.75 1.10 0.21
CA ALA A 22 -1.27 2.01 1.24
C ALA A 22 -0.15 2.92 0.72
N THR A 23 -0.05 4.13 1.29
CA THR A 23 1.20 4.91 1.21
C THR A 23 2.22 4.43 2.24
N LEU A 24 3.46 4.91 2.15
CA LEU A 24 4.52 4.55 3.09
C LEU A 24 4.15 4.91 4.54
N GLU A 25 3.50 6.06 4.74
CA GLU A 25 3.07 6.57 6.04
C GLU A 25 1.95 5.72 6.66
N GLU A 26 1.14 5.08 5.83
CA GLU A 26 0.01 4.24 6.25
C GLU A 26 0.41 2.80 6.57
N MET A 27 1.53 2.32 6.01
CA MET A 27 2.00 0.94 6.21
C MET A 27 2.13 0.53 7.69
N PRO A 28 2.71 1.35 8.60
CA PRO A 28 2.80 1.00 10.01
C PRO A 28 1.43 0.81 10.68
N HIS A 29 0.43 1.62 10.32
CA HIS A 29 -0.93 1.49 10.84
C HIS A 29 -1.54 0.15 10.43
N TRP A 30 -1.49 -0.16 9.12
CA TRP A 30 -2.06 -1.37 8.57
C TRP A 30 -1.35 -2.65 9.00
N ARG A 31 -0.03 -2.58 9.18
CA ARG A 31 0.77 -3.70 9.71
C ARG A 31 0.39 -4.03 11.14
N LYS A 32 0.19 -3.03 12.01
CA LYS A 32 -0.33 -3.25 13.38
C LYS A 32 -1.72 -3.90 13.39
N ARG A 33 -2.52 -3.69 12.35
CA ARG A 33 -3.87 -4.25 12.20
C ARG A 33 -3.91 -5.63 11.54
N GLY A 34 -2.75 -6.20 11.21
CA GLY A 34 -2.60 -7.56 10.69
C GLY A 34 -2.60 -7.68 9.16
N VAL A 35 -2.46 -6.56 8.43
CA VAL A 35 -2.25 -6.59 6.98
C VAL A 35 -0.83 -7.08 6.67
N GLN A 36 -0.71 -8.02 5.71
CA GLN A 36 0.58 -8.62 5.33
C GLN A 36 1.00 -8.29 3.89
N PHE A 37 0.05 -8.10 2.98
CA PHE A 37 0.34 -7.69 1.60
C PHE A 37 0.07 -6.20 1.40
N PHE A 38 1.03 -5.49 0.84
CA PHE A 38 0.92 -4.05 0.59
C PHE A 38 1.06 -3.79 -0.90
N TYR A 39 0.02 -3.19 -1.48
CA TYR A 39 0.14 -2.52 -2.76
C TYR A 39 0.52 -1.07 -2.44
N ILE A 40 1.71 -0.63 -2.85
CA ILE A 40 2.18 0.72 -2.52
C ILE A 40 1.80 1.66 -3.64
N HIS A 41 1.25 2.83 -3.31
CA HIS A 41 0.91 3.90 -4.26
C HIS A 41 2.13 4.63 -4.82
N SER A 42 3.20 3.88 -5.09
CA SER A 42 4.31 4.32 -5.91
C SER A 42 4.63 3.12 -6.78
N ASP A 43 4.19 3.16 -8.04
CA ASP A 43 4.79 2.27 -9.01
C ASP A 43 6.29 2.62 -9.03
N PRO A 44 7.19 1.72 -8.57
CA PRO A 44 8.63 2.01 -8.52
C PRO A 44 9.20 2.23 -9.92
N PHE A 45 8.51 1.77 -10.97
CA PHE A 45 8.83 2.02 -12.37
C PHE A 45 8.36 3.40 -12.80
N LEU A 46 7.18 3.87 -12.37
CA LEU A 46 6.74 5.24 -12.61
C LEU A 46 7.67 6.26 -11.94
N ARG A 47 8.06 6.02 -10.68
CA ARG A 47 8.99 6.91 -9.97
C ARG A 47 10.37 6.96 -10.64
N ARG A 48 10.88 5.81 -11.08
CA ARG A 48 12.14 5.74 -11.85
C ARG A 48 12.02 6.43 -13.21
N GLY A 49 10.92 6.23 -13.94
CA GLY A 49 10.65 6.86 -15.23
C GLY A 49 10.58 8.38 -15.14
N LEU A 50 9.86 8.91 -14.13
CA LEU A 50 9.78 10.35 -13.90
C LEU A 50 11.15 10.96 -13.51
N ALA A 51 11.97 10.24 -12.75
CA ALA A 51 13.33 10.68 -12.43
C ALA A 51 14.22 10.76 -13.68
N ALA A 52 14.19 9.73 -14.54
CA ALA A 52 14.96 9.70 -15.79
C ALA A 52 14.52 10.80 -16.77
N VAL A 53 13.21 11.05 -16.90
CA VAL A 53 12.69 12.16 -17.71
C VAL A 53 13.17 13.50 -17.16
N LYS A 54 13.18 13.68 -15.84
CA LYS A 54 13.67 14.91 -15.21
C LYS A 54 15.17 15.12 -15.44
N GLU A 55 15.98 14.07 -15.40
CA GLU A 55 17.41 14.15 -15.74
C GLU A 55 17.64 14.47 -17.22
N ALA A 56 16.87 13.88 -18.13
CA ALA A 56 17.02 14.12 -19.57
C ALA A 56 16.59 15.54 -20.01
N LEU A 57 15.79 16.23 -19.20
CA LEU A 57 15.32 17.59 -19.44
C LEU A 57 16.16 18.67 -18.72
N ALA A 58 17.17 18.27 -17.95
CA ALA A 58 18.10 19.16 -17.23
C ALA A 58 19.37 19.42 -18.03
#